data_AF-A0A3M4YS75-F1
#
_entry.id   AF-A0A3M4YS75-F1
#
_cell.length_a   1.000
_cell.length_b   1.000
_cell.length_c   1.000
_cell.angle_alpha   90.00
_cell.angle_beta   90.00
_cell.angle_gamma   90.00
#
_symmetry.space_group_name_H-M   'P 1'
#
loop_
_entity.id
_entity.type
_entity.pdbx_description
1 polymer ?
#
loop_
_entity_poly.entity_id
_entity_poly.type
_entity_poly.pdbx_seq_one_letter_code
_entity_poly.pdbx_strand_id
1 'polypeptide(L)'
;MSEPVLMDRFARKVDYLRMSVTDRCDFRCVYCMAEEMTFLPRQQILSLEEILQVAERFVALGTRKIRLTGGEPLVRAGVVGLCEKIAALPGL
;
A
#
# COMPACT_ATOMS: atom_id res chain seq x y z
N MET A 1 23.43 -16.45 -0.07
CA MET A 1 22.48 -16.67 1.04
C MET A 1 21.08 -16.49 0.47
N SER A 2 20.20 -17.48 0.63
CA SER A 2 18.83 -17.39 0.08
C SER A 2 18.09 -16.26 0.77
N GLU A 3 17.55 -15.31 0.01
CA GLU A 3 16.65 -14.28 0.56
C GLU A 3 15.46 -14.98 1.23
N PRO A 4 15.00 -14.51 2.41
CA PRO A 4 13.83 -15.06 3.05
C PRO A 4 12.61 -14.80 2.16
N VAL A 5 11.87 -15.86 1.83
CA VAL A 5 10.65 -15.78 1.01
C VAL A 5 9.45 -16.02 1.91
N LEU A 6 8.57 -15.02 2.01
CA LEU A 6 7.32 -15.17 2.73
C LEU A 6 6.38 -16.12 1.96
N MET A 7 6.06 -17.24 2.61
CA MET A 7 5.12 -18.24 2.10
C MET A 7 4.00 -18.47 3.08
N ASP A 8 2.80 -18.68 2.56
CA ASP A 8 1.66 -19.07 3.38
C ASP A 8 1.56 -20.59 3.56
N ARG A 9 0.53 -21.05 4.28
CA ARG A 9 0.27 -22.47 4.56
C ARG A 9 -0.11 -23.29 3.32
N PHE A 10 -0.40 -22.65 2.19
CA PHE A 10 -0.69 -23.27 0.91
C PHE A 10 0.52 -23.21 -0.05
N ALA A 11 1.71 -22.89 0.47
CA ALA A 11 2.94 -22.75 -0.30
C ALA A 11 2.87 -21.69 -1.41
N ARG A 12 2.02 -20.67 -1.26
CA ARG A 12 1.98 -19.51 -2.17
C ARG A 12 3.01 -18.48 -1.69
N LYS A 13 3.79 -17.95 -2.63
CA LYS A 13 4.73 -16.86 -2.37
C LYS A 13 3.97 -15.54 -2.26
N VAL A 14 4.30 -14.73 -1.27
CA VAL A 14 3.77 -13.37 -1.13
C VAL A 14 4.71 -12.43 -1.88
N ASP A 15 4.56 -12.38 -3.21
CA ASP A 15 5.37 -11.56 -4.11
C ASP A 15 4.69 -10.22 -4.51
N TYR A 16 3.42 -10.05 -4.14
CA TYR A 16 2.60 -8.89 -4.48
C TYR A 16 1.93 -8.30 -3.25
N LEU A 17 2.17 -7.01 -3.00
CA LEU A 17 1.59 -6.25 -1.90
C LEU A 17 0.70 -5.13 -2.44
N ARG A 18 -0.57 -5.12 -2.02
CA ARG A 18 -1.51 -4.02 -2.26
C ARG A 18 -1.63 -3.19 -0.99
N MET A 19 -1.27 -1.91 -1.07
CA MET A 19 -1.33 -0.99 0.08
C MET A 19 -2.36 0.11 -0.19
N SER A 20 -3.32 0.27 0.73
CA SER A 20 -4.29 1.36 0.70
C SER A 20 -3.71 2.58 1.43
N VAL A 21 -3.50 3.69 0.73
CA VAL A 21 -2.87 4.91 1.30
C VAL A 21 -3.90 5.91 1.84
N THR A 22 -5.16 5.75 1.48
CA THR A 22 -6.29 6.59 1.93
C THR A 22 -7.60 5.87 1.69
N ASP A 23 -8.62 6.20 2.48
CA ASP A 23 -10.02 5.81 2.29
C ASP A 23 -10.83 6.86 1.50
N ARG A 24 -10.23 8.01 1.17
CA ARG A 24 -10.89 9.11 0.46
C ARG A 24 -10.79 8.94 -1.05
N CYS A 25 -11.84 9.35 -1.74
CA CYS A 25 -11.92 9.41 -3.19
C CYS A 25 -12.60 10.73 -3.60
N ASP A 26 -12.17 11.31 -4.71
CA ASP A 26 -12.79 12.47 -5.34
C ASP A 26 -14.06 12.08 -6.12
N PHE A 27 -14.28 10.80 -6.40
CA PHE A 27 -15.50 10.27 -7.01
C PHE A 27 -16.43 9.54 -6.02
N ARG A 28 -17.68 9.35 -6.45
CA ARG A 28 -18.76 8.60 -5.75
C ARG A 28 -19.36 7.56 -6.69
N CYS A 29 -18.55 6.59 -7.09
CA CYS A 29 -18.98 5.55 -8.02
C CYS A 29 -20.00 4.62 -7.35
N VAL A 30 -21.17 4.42 -7.97
CA VAL A 30 -22.32 3.64 -7.44
C VAL A 30 -21.94 2.23 -6.94
N TYR A 31 -20.99 1.58 -7.62
CA TYR A 31 -20.57 0.20 -7.30
C TYR A 31 -19.37 0.12 -6.32
N CYS A 32 -18.84 1.25 -5.88
CA CYS A 32 -17.59 1.29 -5.11
C CYS A 32 -17.72 2.11 -3.82
N MET A 33 -18.27 3.32 -3.90
CA MET A 33 -18.32 4.27 -2.81
C MET A 33 -19.76 4.73 -2.60
N ALA A 34 -20.31 4.41 -1.43
CA ALA A 34 -21.64 4.86 -1.01
C ALA A 34 -21.72 6.40 -1.02
N GLU A 35 -22.93 6.91 -1.26
CA GLU A 35 -23.20 8.35 -1.34
C GLU A 35 -22.94 9.05 0.00
N GLU A 36 -23.43 8.45 1.09
CA GLU A 36 -23.09 8.84 2.46
C GLU A 36 -22.00 7.92 3.01
N MET A 37 -20.83 8.49 3.29
CA MET A 37 -19.68 7.74 3.78
C MET A 37 -19.01 8.45 4.97
N THR A 38 -18.71 7.68 6.01
CA THR A 38 -17.93 8.14 7.16
C THR A 38 -16.47 7.75 6.97
N PHE A 39 -15.63 8.73 6.68
CA PHE A 39 -14.18 8.51 6.58
C PHE A 39 -13.55 8.25 7.94
N LEU A 40 -12.49 7.44 7.93
CA LEU A 40 -11.69 7.17 9.10
C LEU A 40 -11.07 8.47 9.64
N PRO A 41 -10.97 8.62 10.98
CA PRO A 41 -10.15 9.65 11.58
C PRO A 41 -8.71 9.53 11.07
N ARG A 42 -8.08 10.67 10.76
CA ARG A 42 -6.74 10.71 10.15
C ARG A 42 -5.68 9.92 10.95
N GLN A 43 -5.83 9.87 12.28
CA GLN A 43 -4.93 9.17 13.20
C GLN A 43 -5.00 7.64 13.09
N GLN A 44 -6.06 7.09 12.49
CA GLN A 44 -6.21 5.65 12.27
C GLN A 44 -5.66 5.20 10.92
N ILE A 45 -5.22 6.13 10.07
CA ILE A 45 -4.59 5.85 8.79
C ILE A 45 -3.08 5.95 8.97
N LEU A 46 -2.35 4.94 8.51
CA LEU A 46 -0.89 4.95 8.55
C LEU A 46 -0.32 6.24 7.93
N SER A 47 0.72 6.77 8.55
CA SER A 47 1.58 7.80 7.99
C SER A 47 2.33 7.29 6.75
N LEU A 48 2.88 8.21 5.95
CA LEU A 48 3.65 7.80 4.76
C LEU A 48 4.93 7.07 5.17
N GLU A 49 5.48 7.45 6.31
CA GLU A 49 6.67 6.86 6.94
C GLU A 49 6.39 5.42 7.38
N GLU A 50 5.25 5.15 8.02
CA GLU A 50 4.84 3.79 8.39
C GLU A 50 4.56 2.93 7.15
N ILE A 51 3.92 3.48 6.12
CA ILE A 51 3.66 2.77 4.86
C ILE A 51 4.99 2.38 4.18
N LEU A 52 5.97 3.28 4.16
CA LEU A 52 7.30 2.99 3.64
C LEU A 52 8.00 1.89 4.45
N GLN A 53 7.94 1.95 5.78
CA GLN A 53 8.51 0.90 6.63
C GLN A 53 7.87 -0.47 6.34
N VAL A 54 6.56 -0.53 6.14
CA VAL A 54 5.88 -1.77 5.74
C VAL A 54 6.40 -2.26 4.39
N ALA A 55 6.50 -1.38 3.40
CA ALA A 55 7.04 -1.73 2.08
C ALA A 55 8.46 -2.31 2.16
N GLU A 56 9.36 -1.68 2.91
CA GLU A 56 10.73 -2.16 3.14
C GLU A 56 10.77 -3.58 3.72
N ARG A 57 9.93 -3.87 4.73
CA ARG A 57 9.88 -5.20 5.34
C ARG A 57 9.36 -6.26 4.38
N PHE A 58 8.34 -5.94 3.58
CA PHE A 58 7.79 -6.89 2.60
C PHE A 58 8.75 -7.15 1.44
N VAL A 59 9.45 -6.13 0.94
CA VAL A 59 10.49 -6.30 -0.10
C VAL A 59 11.63 -7.17 0.41
N ALA A 60 12.06 -6.96 1.65
CA ALA A 60 13.06 -7.81 2.32
C ALA A 60 12.61 -9.27 2.48
N LEU A 61 11.29 -9.53 2.47
CA LEU A 61 10.67 -10.85 2.52
C LEU A 61 10.31 -11.43 1.14
N GLY A 62 10.76 -10.79 0.05
CA GLY A 62 10.61 -11.30 -1.31
C GLY A 62 9.45 -10.74 -2.12
N THR A 63 8.77 -9.67 -1.64
CA THR A 63 7.81 -8.93 -2.47
C THR A 63 8.53 -8.23 -3.64
N ARG A 64 7.99 -8.38 -4.85
CA ARG A 64 8.52 -7.84 -6.12
C ARG A 64 7.57 -6.87 -6.81
N LYS A 65 6.38 -6.67 -6.25
CA LYS A 65 5.39 -5.75 -6.82
C LYS A 65 4.58 -5.11 -5.71
N ILE A 66 4.61 -3.78 -5.69
CA ILE A 66 3.78 -2.98 -4.80
C ILE A 66 2.76 -2.20 -5.62
N ARG A 67 1.48 -2.31 -5.27
CA ARG A 67 0.41 -1.49 -5.83
C ARG A 67 -0.15 -0.58 -4.74
N LEU A 68 0.03 0.72 -4.93
CA LEU A 68 -0.66 1.72 -4.12
C LEU A 68 -2.10 1.89 -4.61
N THR A 69 -3.04 1.80 -3.69
CA THR A 69 -4.48 1.99 -3.91
C THR A 69 -5.06 2.85 -2.79
N GLY A 70 -6.37 3.00 -2.73
CA GLY A 70 -7.05 3.73 -1.67
C GLY A 70 -8.55 3.64 -1.84
N GLY A 71 -9.22 4.76 -1.59
CA GLY A 71 -10.10 5.36 -2.59
C GLY A 71 -9.26 5.80 -3.80
N GLU A 72 -9.04 7.09 -3.96
CA GLU A 72 -8.15 7.64 -4.99
C GLU A 72 -6.77 7.99 -4.40
N PRO A 73 -5.70 7.23 -4.72
CA PRO A 73 -4.35 7.49 -4.21
C PRO A 73 -3.87 8.93 -4.36
N LEU A 74 -4.18 9.57 -5.49
CA LEU A 74 -3.68 10.92 -5.81
C LEU A 74 -4.25 12.01 -4.90
N VAL A 75 -5.33 11.73 -4.17
CA VAL A 75 -5.89 12.64 -3.15
C VAL A 75 -5.01 12.67 -1.89
N ARG A 76 -4.17 11.64 -1.66
CA ARG A 76 -3.27 11.60 -0.50
C ARG A 76 -2.05 12.49 -0.74
N ALA A 77 -1.98 13.61 -0.02
CA ALA A 77 -0.81 14.48 -0.05
C ALA A 77 0.48 13.70 0.26
N GLY A 78 1.51 13.94 -0.57
CA GLY A 78 2.82 13.29 -0.47
C GLY A 78 2.94 11.90 -1.10
N VAL A 79 1.87 11.37 -1.72
CA VAL A 79 1.89 10.02 -2.33
C VAL A 79 2.94 9.87 -3.44
N VAL A 80 3.22 10.92 -4.22
CA VAL A 80 4.23 10.87 -5.28
C VAL A 80 5.63 10.66 -4.69
N GLY A 81 5.97 11.39 -3.62
CA GLY A 81 7.23 11.19 -2.91
C GLY A 81 7.31 9.82 -2.22
N LEU A 82 6.18 9.26 -1.78
CA LEU A 82 6.14 7.87 -1.32
C LEU A 82 6.45 6.90 -2.47
N CYS A 83 5.89 7.10 -3.66
CA CYS A 83 6.20 6.28 -4.84
C CYS A 83 7.69 6.31 -5.19
N GLU A 84 8.33 7.48 -5.15
CA GLU A 84 9.78 7.62 -5.42
C GLU A 84 10.61 6.82 -4.42
N LYS A 85 10.30 6.93 -3.12
CA LYS A 85 10.99 6.18 -2.05
C LYS A 85 10.79 4.67 -2.20
N ILE A 86 9.57 4.23 -2.50
CA ILE A 86 9.26 2.81 -2.71
C ILE A 86 9.98 2.27 -3.96
N ALA A 87 9.99 3.02 -5.07
CA ALA A 87 10.67 2.62 -6.30
C ALA A 87 12.19 2.50 -6.14
N ALA A 88 12.78 3.20 -5.16
CA ALA A 88 14.19 3.11 -4.84
C ALA A 88 14.56 1.90 -3.95
N LEU A 89 13.59 1.10 -3.49
CA LEU A 89 13.86 -0.05 -2.63
C LEU A 89 14.62 -1.16 -3.37
N PRO A 90 15.73 -1.67 -2.82
CA PRO A 90 16.47 -2.77 -3.44
C PRO A 90 15.62 -4.03 -3.54
N GLY A 91 15.48 -4.58 -4.74
CA GLY A 91 14.76 -5.84 -4.97
C GLY A 91 13.25 -5.68 -5.16
N LEU A 92 12.74 -4.46 -5.26
CA LEU A 92 11.41 -4.18 -5.78
C LEU A 92 11.44 -4.04 -7.31
#